data_AF-A0A9C8I6G5-F1
#
_entry.id   AF-A0A9C8I6G5-F1
#
_cell.length_a   1.000
_cell.length_b   1.000
_cell.length_c   1.000
_cell.angle_alpha   90.00
_cell.angle_beta   90.00
_cell.angle_gamma   90.00
#
_symmetry.space_group_name_H-M   'P 1'
#
loop_
_entity.id
_entity.type
_entity.pdbx_description
1 polymer ?
#
loop_
_entity_poly.entity_id
_entity_poly.type
_entity_poly.pdbx_seq_one_letter_code
_entity_poly.pdbx_strand_id
1 'polypeptide(L)'
;MARYVKITWLYICLPGVIGILAGCFSGQSPMAPSDDLFQTGAVSRDYAGTSLWGYWAVEIDPVTGIIDTVPVRNAMFTANVVNFLNGSPMNLGFKIIEVVNGIDFTDIDIDVTLKHPFPGMPQFNGYDVRGVFMGDGSKSMNYSTDLVYPVKGVDQFMFADPVGGNGAPDGYTRWFNISEFSKGGMPLLSYTPGMYASTGFNGTATLCPYKYFADGLGKT
;
A
#
# COMPACT_ATOMS: atom_id res chain seq x y z
N MET A 1 -26.09 9.04 59.25
CA MET A 1 -24.64 9.24 59.37
C MET A 1 -24.17 9.94 58.11
N ALA A 2 -24.07 11.27 58.15
CA ALA A 2 -23.85 12.12 56.98
C ALA A 2 -22.38 12.08 56.53
N ARG A 3 -22.13 11.89 55.24
CA ARG A 3 -20.79 12.05 54.63
C ARG A 3 -20.85 13.17 53.60
N TYR A 4 -20.19 14.28 53.92
CA TYR A 4 -19.96 15.42 53.06
C TYR A 4 -18.94 15.06 51.97
N VAL A 5 -19.30 15.31 50.70
CA VAL A 5 -18.37 15.27 49.56
C VAL A 5 -17.92 16.70 49.28
N LYS A 6 -16.64 16.99 49.54
CA LYS A 6 -16.01 18.26 49.15
C LYS A 6 -15.63 18.19 47.66
N ILE A 7 -16.22 19.07 46.86
CA ILE A 7 -15.82 19.35 45.48
C ILE A 7 -14.82 20.50 45.53
N THR A 8 -13.58 20.25 45.11
CA THR A 8 -12.55 21.28 45.00
C THR A 8 -12.19 21.43 43.53
N TRP A 9 -12.61 22.54 42.92
CA TRP A 9 -12.16 22.97 41.60
C TRP A 9 -10.78 23.61 41.74
N LEU A 10 -9.76 22.99 41.15
CA LEU A 10 -8.44 23.60 41.02
C LEU A 10 -8.29 24.15 39.60
N TYR A 11 -8.67 25.42 39.43
CA TYR A 11 -8.29 26.22 38.29
C TYR A 11 -6.83 26.67 38.47
N ILE A 12 -5.90 26.00 37.79
CA ILE A 12 -4.55 26.55 37.59
C ILE A 12 -4.55 27.28 36.26
N CYS A 13 -4.67 28.61 36.36
CA CYS A 13 -4.21 29.54 35.35
C CYS A 13 -2.69 29.39 35.20
N LEU A 14 -2.23 28.94 34.03
CA LEU A 14 -0.84 29.14 33.61
C LEU A 14 -0.84 29.93 32.30
N PRO A 15 -0.62 31.25 32.34
CA PRO A 15 -0.46 32.07 31.15
C PRO A 15 1.00 31.99 30.67
N GLY A 16 1.19 31.92 29.35
CA GLY A 16 2.42 32.41 28.73
C GLY A 16 3.47 31.37 28.35
N VAL A 17 3.25 30.69 27.21
CA VAL A 17 4.33 30.34 26.28
C VAL A 17 3.85 30.65 24.86
N ILE A 18 3.79 31.95 24.55
CA ILE A 18 3.75 32.43 23.17
C ILE A 18 5.21 32.56 22.73
N GLY A 19 5.76 31.46 22.23
CA GLY A 19 7.03 31.45 21.50
C GLY A 19 6.74 31.67 20.02
N ILE A 20 6.65 32.93 19.61
CA ILE A 20 6.63 33.31 18.19
C ILE A 20 8.01 32.96 17.63
N LEU A 21 8.09 31.83 16.93
CA LEU A 21 9.21 31.52 16.05
C LEU A 21 9.10 32.41 14.82
N ALA A 22 9.66 33.61 14.92
CA ALA A 22 9.99 34.45 13.78
C ALA A 22 11.18 33.81 13.03
N GLY A 23 10.87 32.80 12.21
CA GLY A 23 11.80 32.29 11.20
C GLY A 23 11.78 33.19 9.97
N CYS A 24 12.66 34.18 9.93
CA CYS A 24 13.02 34.88 8.70
C CYS A 24 13.78 33.91 7.78
N PHE A 25 13.11 33.34 6.79
CA PHE A 25 13.75 32.56 5.74
C PHE A 25 14.09 33.51 4.58
N SER A 26 15.25 34.15 4.64
CA SER A 26 15.78 34.94 3.54
C SER A 26 16.48 34.03 2.54
N GLY A 27 15.83 33.77 1.41
CA GLY A 27 16.47 33.55 0.12
C GLY A 27 17.27 32.25 -0.05
N GLN A 28 16.57 31.18 -0.41
CA GLN A 28 16.85 30.35 -1.59
C GLN A 28 15.70 29.36 -1.75
N SER A 29 15.13 29.28 -2.96
CA SER A 29 14.00 28.42 -3.27
C SER A 29 14.37 26.94 -3.03
N PRO A 30 13.76 26.23 -2.07
CA PRO A 30 14.10 24.83 -1.77
C PRO A 30 13.63 23.84 -2.84
N MET A 31 13.26 24.32 -4.03
CA MET A 31 12.76 23.52 -5.16
C MET A 31 13.51 23.74 -6.47
N ALA A 32 14.60 24.52 -6.48
CA ALA A 32 15.49 24.54 -7.63
C ALA A 32 16.52 23.41 -7.45
N PRO A 33 16.52 22.34 -8.28
CA PRO A 33 17.66 21.43 -8.31
C PRO A 33 18.90 22.25 -8.66
N SER A 34 19.97 22.11 -7.88
CA SER A 34 21.26 22.71 -8.21
C SER A 34 21.77 22.10 -9.52
N ASP A 35 22.13 22.95 -10.49
CA ASP A 35 22.64 22.57 -11.82
C ASP A 35 24.01 21.84 -11.81
N ASP A 36 24.45 21.33 -10.67
CA ASP A 36 25.77 20.74 -10.48
C ASP A 36 25.69 19.22 -10.34
N LEU A 37 25.23 18.55 -11.41
CA LEU A 37 25.27 17.09 -11.55
C LEU A 37 25.85 16.67 -12.91
N PHE A 38 27.08 17.10 -13.18
CA PHE A 38 27.99 16.27 -13.98
C PHE A 38 28.76 15.34 -13.05
N GLN A 39 28.10 14.26 -12.61
CA GLN A 39 28.80 13.06 -12.15
C GLN A 39 28.41 11.89 -13.04
N THR A 40 29.33 11.55 -13.93
CA THR A 40 29.36 10.34 -14.73
C THR A 40 29.45 9.11 -13.82
N GLY A 41 28.30 8.51 -13.52
CA GLY A 41 28.18 7.16 -12.98
C GLY A 41 27.26 6.36 -13.88
N ALA A 42 27.76 5.30 -14.50
CA ALA A 42 27.01 4.46 -15.42
C ALA A 42 25.77 3.85 -14.73
N VAL A 43 24.58 4.36 -15.06
CA VAL A 43 23.31 3.73 -14.67
C VAL A 43 23.10 2.55 -15.63
N SER A 44 23.29 1.34 -15.10
CA SER A 44 23.09 0.09 -15.82
C SER A 44 21.64 -0.08 -16.25
N ARG A 45 21.51 -0.46 -17.53
CA ARG A 45 20.33 -0.75 -18.35
C ARG A 45 19.14 -1.46 -17.70
N ASP A 46 17.97 -0.89 -17.99
CA ASP A 46 16.82 -1.49 -18.70
C ASP A 46 16.41 -2.93 -18.34
N TYR A 47 15.33 -3.02 -17.55
CA TYR A 47 14.32 -4.06 -17.71
C TYR A 47 12.99 -3.36 -18.04
N ALA A 48 12.26 -3.91 -19.00
CA ALA A 48 10.94 -3.44 -19.43
C ALA A 48 9.92 -3.50 -18.28
N GLY A 49 9.96 -2.48 -17.42
CA GLY A 49 9.03 -2.23 -16.33
C GLY A 49 8.78 -0.73 -16.32
N THR A 50 7.72 -0.31 -17.01
CA THR A 50 7.30 1.09 -17.03
C THR A 50 7.15 1.57 -15.59
N SER A 51 8.04 2.47 -15.18
CA SER A 51 7.93 3.15 -13.89
C SER A 51 7.30 4.51 -14.14
N LEU A 52 6.27 4.86 -13.38
CA LEU A 52 5.64 6.18 -13.45
C LEU A 52 6.51 7.16 -12.65
N TRP A 53 7.21 8.06 -13.34
CA TRP A 53 8.08 9.06 -12.70
C TRP A 53 7.27 10.19 -12.04
N GLY A 54 6.02 10.34 -12.46
CA GLY A 54 5.06 11.28 -11.91
C GLY A 54 3.80 11.30 -12.76
N TYR A 55 2.73 11.85 -12.19
CA TYR A 55 1.52 12.18 -12.92
C TYR A 55 1.40 13.70 -12.91
N TRP A 56 1.14 14.32 -14.05
CA TRP A 56 1.00 15.76 -14.17
C TRP A 56 -0.36 16.08 -14.76
N ALA A 57 -1.08 17.03 -14.15
CA ALA A 57 -2.20 17.69 -14.78
C ALA A 57 -1.61 18.78 -15.70
N VAL A 58 -1.90 18.68 -16.98
CA VAL A 58 -1.45 19.65 -17.99
C VAL A 58 -2.63 20.51 -18.39
N GLU A 59 -2.56 21.80 -18.12
CA GLU A 59 -3.57 22.78 -18.54
C GLU A 59 -2.97 23.65 -19.65
N ILE A 60 -3.69 23.78 -20.76
CA ILE A 60 -3.27 24.59 -21.90
C ILE A 60 -4.22 25.78 -21.98
N ASP A 61 -3.69 26.99 -21.83
CA ASP A 61 -4.44 28.22 -22.10
C ASP A 61 -4.45 28.47 -23.62
N PRO A 62 -5.61 28.39 -24.30
CA PRO A 62 -5.68 28.53 -25.75
C PRO A 62 -5.46 29.97 -26.24
N VAL A 63 -5.54 30.98 -25.35
CA VAL A 63 -5.40 32.39 -25.71
C VAL A 63 -3.94 32.82 -25.64
N THR A 64 -3.24 32.41 -24.58
CA THR A 64 -1.82 32.76 -24.39
C THR A 64 -0.86 31.73 -24.95
N GLY A 65 -1.32 30.49 -25.16
CA GLY A 65 -0.49 29.37 -25.59
C GLY A 65 0.44 28.84 -24.50
N ILE A 66 0.26 29.28 -23.24
CA ILE A 66 1.07 28.82 -22.11
C ILE A 66 0.56 27.44 -21.67
N ILE A 67 1.52 26.54 -21.43
CA ILE A 67 1.27 25.20 -20.91
C ILE A 67 1.70 25.20 -19.45
N ASP A 68 0.76 24.99 -18.53
CA ASP A 68 1.04 24.79 -17.11
C ASP A 68 0.98 23.30 -16.77
N THR A 69 1.93 22.85 -15.95
CA THR A 69 2.03 21.45 -15.53
C THR A 69 2.06 21.37 -14.01
N VAL A 70 1.00 20.84 -13.42
CA VAL A 70 0.88 20.67 -11.97
C VAL A 70 1.11 19.20 -11.61
N PRO A 71 2.14 18.85 -10.83
CA PRO A 71 2.36 17.46 -10.43
C PRO A 71 1.23 17.00 -9.49
N VAL A 72 0.54 15.92 -9.89
CA VAL A 72 -0.54 15.29 -9.13
C VAL A 72 0.07 14.34 -8.09
N ARG A 73 0.60 14.91 -7.01
CA ARG A 73 1.29 14.16 -5.94
C ARG A 73 0.37 13.22 -5.16
N ASN A 74 -0.94 13.45 -5.20
CA ASN A 74 -1.94 12.63 -4.52
C ASN A 74 -2.13 11.24 -5.17
N ALA A 75 -1.72 11.08 -6.44
CA ALA A 75 -1.88 9.83 -7.18
C ALA A 75 -0.76 8.80 -6.91
N MET A 76 0.30 9.17 -6.18
CA MET A 76 1.48 8.31 -5.97
C MET A 76 1.58 7.69 -4.58
N PHE A 77 0.45 7.58 -3.88
CA PHE A 77 0.40 7.02 -2.53
C PHE A 77 -0.20 5.61 -2.55
N THR A 78 0.45 4.67 -1.87
CA THR A 78 -0.08 3.33 -1.62
C THR A 78 -0.50 3.24 -0.15
N ALA A 79 -1.73 2.79 0.09
CA ALA A 79 -2.34 2.71 1.42
C ALA A 79 -2.60 1.25 1.80
N ASN A 80 -2.37 0.90 3.07
CA ASN A 80 -2.94 -0.32 3.62
C ASN A 80 -4.39 -0.04 4.06
N VAL A 81 -5.34 -0.62 3.33
CA VAL A 81 -6.78 -0.47 3.58
C VAL A 81 -7.38 -1.60 4.43
N VAL A 82 -6.57 -2.56 4.90
CA VAL A 82 -7.05 -3.70 5.69
C VAL A 82 -7.79 -3.25 6.96
N ASN A 83 -7.39 -2.14 7.56
CA ASN A 83 -8.09 -1.55 8.71
C ASN A 83 -9.56 -1.20 8.41
N PHE A 84 -9.86 -0.76 7.19
CA PHE A 84 -11.24 -0.45 6.76
C PHE A 84 -12.01 -1.72 6.37
N LEU A 85 -11.31 -2.75 5.86
CA LEU A 85 -11.91 -4.03 5.48
C LEU A 85 -12.25 -4.92 6.67
N ASN A 86 -11.47 -4.82 7.75
CA ASN A 86 -11.73 -5.50 9.03
C ASN A 86 -12.94 -4.92 9.80
N GLY A 87 -13.59 -3.87 9.29
CA GLY A 87 -14.74 -3.24 9.94
C GLY A 87 -16.03 -4.08 9.92
N SER A 88 -17.04 -3.60 10.64
CA SER A 88 -18.42 -4.12 10.61
C SER A 88 -19.34 -3.05 9.99
N PRO A 89 -20.09 -3.35 8.90
CA PRO A 89 -20.20 -4.65 8.23
C PRO A 89 -18.93 -5.01 7.45
N MET A 90 -18.73 -6.31 7.29
CA MET A 90 -17.57 -6.86 6.61
C MET A 90 -17.58 -6.48 5.13
N ASN A 91 -16.49 -5.86 4.69
CA ASN A 91 -16.34 -5.37 3.31
C ASN A 91 -15.52 -6.32 2.42
N LEU A 92 -15.22 -7.52 2.93
CA LEU A 92 -14.45 -8.56 2.27
C LEU A 92 -15.21 -9.88 2.35
N GLY A 93 -15.47 -10.49 1.20
CA GLY A 93 -16.12 -11.78 1.08
C GLY A 93 -15.20 -12.79 0.41
N PHE A 94 -15.25 -14.04 0.87
CA PHE A 94 -14.56 -15.17 0.28
C PHE A 94 -15.57 -16.28 -0.01
N LYS A 95 -15.44 -16.92 -1.16
CA LYS A 95 -16.19 -18.12 -1.49
C LYS A 95 -15.21 -19.14 -2.05
N ILE A 96 -15.06 -20.26 -1.35
CA ILE A 96 -14.29 -21.39 -1.83
C ILE A 96 -15.10 -22.05 -2.95
N ILE A 97 -14.50 -22.14 -4.14
CA ILE A 97 -15.10 -22.77 -5.31
C ILE A 97 -14.81 -24.26 -5.26
N GLU A 98 -13.53 -24.60 -5.13
CA GLU A 98 -13.04 -25.98 -5.18
C GLU A 98 -11.83 -26.16 -4.25
N VAL A 99 -11.69 -27.37 -3.70
CA VAL A 99 -10.50 -27.79 -2.95
C VAL A 99 -10.05 -29.14 -3.50
N VAL A 100 -8.90 -29.17 -4.15
CA VAL A 100 -8.34 -30.40 -4.73
C VAL A 100 -7.13 -30.83 -3.90
N ASN A 101 -7.25 -31.95 -3.21
CA ASN A 101 -6.13 -32.53 -2.47
C ASN A 101 -5.32 -33.44 -3.40
N GLY A 102 -4.12 -33.02 -3.76
CA GLY A 102 -3.10 -33.84 -4.38
C GLY A 102 -2.28 -34.62 -3.35
N ILE A 103 -1.37 -35.47 -3.83
CA ILE A 103 -0.48 -36.25 -2.95
C ILE A 103 0.47 -35.32 -2.17
N ASP A 104 0.97 -34.26 -2.82
CA ASP A 104 1.98 -33.35 -2.27
C ASP A 104 1.53 -31.88 -2.20
N PHE A 105 0.26 -31.59 -2.54
CA PHE A 105 -0.27 -30.23 -2.57
C PHE A 105 -1.77 -30.20 -2.28
N THR A 106 -2.26 -29.06 -1.79
CA THR A 106 -3.69 -28.75 -1.75
C THR A 106 -3.92 -27.54 -2.64
N ASP A 107 -4.70 -27.72 -3.69
CA ASP A 107 -5.18 -26.64 -4.54
C ASP A 107 -6.48 -26.07 -3.97
N ILE A 108 -6.61 -24.75 -3.96
CA ILE A 108 -7.76 -24.06 -3.37
C ILE A 108 -8.16 -22.91 -4.29
N ASP A 109 -9.30 -23.08 -4.96
CA ASP A 109 -9.91 -22.03 -5.77
C ASP A 109 -10.83 -21.18 -4.90
N ILE A 110 -10.58 -19.87 -4.91
CA ILE A 110 -11.31 -18.92 -4.07
C ILE A 110 -11.74 -17.72 -4.90
N ASP A 111 -13.03 -17.41 -4.86
CA ASP A 111 -13.56 -16.11 -5.26
C ASP A 111 -13.41 -15.12 -4.12
N VAL A 112 -12.73 -14.00 -4.38
CA VAL A 112 -12.58 -12.90 -3.44
C VAL A 112 -13.39 -11.71 -3.93
N THR A 113 -14.26 -11.18 -3.06
CA THR A 113 -15.09 -10.00 -3.37
C THR A 113 -14.79 -8.89 -2.38
N LEU A 114 -14.55 -7.68 -2.90
CA LEU A 114 -14.38 -6.48 -2.09
C LEU A 114 -15.57 -5.54 -2.30
N LYS A 115 -16.05 -4.96 -1.21
CA LYS A 115 -17.06 -3.90 -1.21
C LYS A 115 -16.41 -2.59 -0.77
N HIS A 116 -16.80 -1.48 -1.40
CA HIS A 116 -16.32 -0.17 -0.97
C HIS A 116 -16.68 0.10 0.50
N PRO A 117 -15.71 0.42 1.37
CA PRO A 117 -15.94 0.48 2.82
C PRO A 117 -16.73 1.73 3.27
N PHE A 118 -16.83 2.76 2.41
CA PHE A 118 -17.55 4.00 2.71
C PHE A 118 -18.78 4.16 1.82
N PRO A 119 -19.99 3.83 2.30
CA PRO A 119 -21.22 3.99 1.52
C PRO A 119 -21.46 5.46 1.15
N GLY A 120 -21.72 5.72 -0.14
CA GLY A 120 -22.04 7.06 -0.64
C GLY A 120 -20.86 8.03 -0.69
N MET A 121 -19.62 7.56 -0.53
CA MET A 121 -18.41 8.39 -0.60
C MET A 121 -17.49 7.96 -1.77
N PRO A 122 -17.89 8.19 -3.03
CA PRO A 122 -17.12 7.77 -4.21
C PRO A 122 -15.75 8.45 -4.31
N GLN A 123 -15.52 9.56 -3.61
CA GLN A 123 -14.21 10.23 -3.55
C GLN A 123 -13.12 9.39 -2.89
N PHE A 124 -13.48 8.32 -2.16
CA PHE A 124 -12.54 7.39 -1.54
C PHE A 124 -12.39 6.07 -2.32
N ASN A 125 -12.92 6.01 -3.55
CA ASN A 125 -12.68 4.86 -4.41
C ASN A 125 -11.18 4.69 -4.63
N GLY A 126 -10.67 3.50 -4.30
CA GLY A 126 -9.30 3.14 -4.59
C GLY A 126 -9.11 2.96 -6.09
N TYR A 127 -8.07 3.59 -6.63
CA TYR A 127 -7.52 3.27 -7.94
C TYR A 127 -6.40 2.25 -7.72
N ASP A 128 -6.27 1.26 -8.62
CA ASP A 128 -5.26 0.21 -8.55
C ASP A 128 -5.32 -0.64 -7.27
N VAL A 129 -6.53 -1.11 -6.91
CA VAL A 129 -6.72 -1.96 -5.73
C VAL A 129 -6.10 -3.34 -5.98
N ARG A 130 -5.13 -3.71 -5.15
CA ARG A 130 -4.43 -4.99 -5.21
C ARG A 130 -4.72 -5.83 -3.97
N GLY A 131 -5.01 -7.11 -4.16
CA GLY A 131 -4.92 -8.11 -3.10
C GLY A 131 -3.56 -8.78 -3.17
N VAL A 132 -2.80 -8.67 -2.09
CA VAL A 132 -1.45 -9.23 -1.98
C VAL A 132 -1.56 -10.59 -1.31
N PHE A 133 -1.05 -11.62 -1.99
CA PHE A 133 -0.96 -12.97 -1.43
C PHE A 133 0.36 -13.11 -0.67
N MET A 134 0.27 -13.20 0.65
CA MET A 134 1.43 -13.26 1.54
C MET A 134 1.64 -14.69 2.03
N GLY A 135 2.90 -15.11 2.03
CA GLY A 135 3.32 -16.43 2.51
C GLY A 135 4.78 -16.39 2.96
N ASP A 136 5.35 -17.58 3.13
CA ASP A 136 6.77 -17.74 3.37
C ASP A 136 7.54 -17.69 2.04
N GLY A 137 8.80 -17.29 2.11
CA GLY A 137 9.71 -17.27 0.98
C GLY A 137 10.98 -18.06 1.27
N SER A 138 11.29 -19.03 0.41
CA SER A 138 12.47 -19.90 0.57
C SER A 138 13.66 -19.51 -0.31
N LYS A 139 13.52 -18.53 -1.23
CA LYS A 139 14.61 -18.15 -2.14
C LYS A 139 14.72 -16.64 -2.30
N SER A 140 15.96 -16.17 -2.34
CA SER A 140 16.28 -14.78 -2.67
C SER A 140 16.54 -14.58 -4.16
N MET A 141 16.31 -13.36 -4.66
CA MET A 141 16.68 -12.97 -6.02
C MET A 141 18.20 -12.91 -6.20
N ASN A 142 18.68 -13.24 -7.41
CA ASN A 142 20.12 -13.24 -7.71
C ASN A 142 20.76 -11.84 -7.60
N TYR A 143 19.98 -10.78 -7.84
CA TYR A 143 20.44 -9.39 -7.83
C TYR A 143 20.20 -8.67 -6.49
N SER A 144 19.43 -9.27 -5.57
CA SER A 144 19.17 -8.70 -4.26
C SER A 144 18.75 -9.79 -3.28
N THR A 145 19.57 -9.99 -2.24
CA THR A 145 19.29 -10.96 -1.18
C THR A 145 18.08 -10.59 -0.32
N ASP A 146 17.74 -9.31 -0.29
CA ASP A 146 16.64 -8.75 0.49
C ASP A 146 15.27 -9.05 -0.14
N LEU A 147 15.24 -9.44 -1.41
CA LEU A 147 14.02 -9.84 -2.13
C LEU A 147 13.85 -11.35 -2.05
N VAL A 148 13.11 -11.79 -1.04
CA VAL A 148 12.78 -13.19 -0.78
C VAL A 148 11.38 -13.49 -1.32
N TYR A 149 11.26 -14.52 -2.16
CA TYR A 149 10.04 -14.91 -2.85
C TYR A 149 9.70 -16.39 -2.62
N PRO A 150 8.40 -16.77 -2.71
CA PRO A 150 7.96 -18.15 -2.56
C PRO A 150 8.45 -19.02 -3.72
N VAL A 151 8.86 -20.25 -3.42
CA VAL A 151 9.28 -21.26 -4.39
C VAL A 151 8.19 -22.32 -4.55
N LYS A 152 7.78 -22.56 -5.80
CA LYS A 152 6.82 -23.61 -6.12
C LYS A 152 7.28 -24.98 -5.59
N GLY A 153 6.41 -25.66 -4.86
CA GLY A 153 6.67 -26.98 -4.27
C GLY A 153 7.40 -26.95 -2.92
N VAL A 154 7.75 -25.76 -2.42
CA VAL A 154 8.34 -25.56 -1.08
C VAL A 154 7.43 -24.67 -0.25
N ASP A 155 7.07 -23.51 -0.80
CA ASP A 155 6.26 -22.49 -0.13
C ASP A 155 4.83 -22.46 -0.67
N GLN A 156 3.94 -21.75 0.03
CA GLN A 156 2.65 -21.35 -0.51
C GLN A 156 2.88 -20.45 -1.73
N PHE A 157 2.39 -20.89 -2.89
CA PHE A 157 2.70 -20.27 -4.17
C PHE A 157 1.42 -19.98 -4.93
N MET A 158 1.30 -18.76 -5.47
CA MET A 158 0.20 -18.37 -6.34
C MET A 158 0.57 -18.66 -7.80
N PHE A 159 -0.22 -19.48 -8.49
CA PHE A 159 0.02 -19.83 -9.89
C PHE A 159 -1.29 -19.91 -10.67
N ALA A 160 -1.17 -19.98 -11.99
CA ALA A 160 -2.32 -20.18 -12.86
C ALA A 160 -2.88 -21.59 -12.69
N ASP A 161 -4.21 -21.72 -12.64
CA ASP A 161 -4.91 -22.99 -12.79
C ASP A 161 -4.30 -23.77 -13.98
N PRO A 162 -3.82 -25.01 -13.78
CA PRO A 162 -3.18 -25.80 -14.82
C PRO A 162 -4.13 -26.18 -15.98
N VAL A 163 -5.45 -26.14 -15.76
CA VAL A 163 -6.46 -26.48 -16.76
C VAL A 163 -6.90 -25.22 -17.51
N GLY A 164 -7.31 -24.18 -16.79
CA GLY A 164 -7.89 -22.96 -17.36
C GLY A 164 -6.89 -21.82 -17.60
N GLY A 165 -5.69 -21.86 -17.04
CA GLY A 165 -4.68 -20.80 -17.13
C GLY A 165 -5.04 -19.51 -16.38
N ASN A 166 -6.14 -19.51 -15.61
CA ASN A 166 -6.62 -18.35 -14.87
C ASN A 166 -5.98 -18.30 -13.47
N GLY A 167 -6.02 -17.15 -12.78
CA GLY A 167 -5.55 -17.05 -11.39
C GLY A 167 -4.04 -16.84 -11.22
N ALA A 168 -3.24 -16.81 -12.29
CA ALA A 168 -1.83 -16.42 -12.22
C ALA A 168 -1.67 -15.03 -11.58
N PRO A 169 -0.61 -14.74 -10.81
CA PRO A 169 -0.41 -13.40 -10.28
C PRO A 169 -0.29 -12.35 -11.40
N ASP A 170 -0.89 -11.18 -11.21
CA ASP A 170 -0.76 -10.06 -12.17
C ASP A 170 0.62 -9.39 -12.07
N GLY A 171 1.29 -9.60 -10.94
CA GLY A 171 2.63 -9.11 -10.69
C GLY A 171 3.08 -9.42 -9.27
N TYR A 172 4.20 -8.81 -8.89
CA TYR A 172 4.77 -8.92 -7.56
C TYR A 172 4.95 -7.55 -6.93
N THR A 173 4.79 -7.48 -5.62
CA THR A 173 4.98 -6.25 -4.86
C THR A 173 5.72 -6.50 -3.56
N ARG A 174 6.51 -5.51 -3.17
CA ARG A 174 7.16 -5.44 -1.86
C ARG A 174 6.29 -4.72 -0.84
N TRP A 175 5.26 -3.98 -1.27
CA TRP A 175 4.48 -3.16 -0.36
C TRP A 175 3.69 -3.98 0.66
N PHE A 176 3.74 -3.54 1.91
CA PHE A 176 2.99 -4.11 3.05
C PHE A 176 3.28 -5.56 3.40
N ASN A 177 4.39 -6.14 2.94
CA ASN A 177 4.81 -7.46 3.44
C ASN A 177 5.09 -7.42 4.95
N ILE A 178 4.85 -8.54 5.63
CA ILE A 178 4.96 -8.62 7.09
C ILE A 178 6.39 -8.32 7.56
N SER A 179 7.38 -8.93 6.89
CA SER A 179 8.79 -8.84 7.28
C SER A 179 9.32 -7.41 7.34
N GLU A 180 8.84 -6.52 6.48
CA GLU A 180 9.32 -5.14 6.40
C GLU A 180 8.38 -4.12 7.04
N PHE A 181 7.06 -4.36 6.98
CA PHE A 181 6.06 -3.37 7.39
C PHE A 181 5.43 -3.64 8.77
N SER A 182 5.88 -4.65 9.51
CA SER A 182 5.38 -4.97 10.87
C SER A 182 6.09 -4.25 12.01
N LYS A 183 7.04 -3.35 11.72
CA LYS A 183 7.84 -2.63 12.73
C LYS A 183 7.05 -1.56 13.51
N GLY A 184 5.74 -1.45 13.28
CA GLY A 184 4.89 -0.37 13.80
C GLY A 184 4.97 0.89 12.94
N GLY A 185 4.20 1.91 13.32
CA GLY A 185 4.08 3.17 12.59
C GLY A 185 2.63 3.60 12.38
N MET A 186 2.41 4.46 11.38
CA MET A 186 1.06 4.84 10.97
C MET A 186 0.37 3.60 10.36
N PRO A 187 -0.79 3.15 10.88
CA PRO A 187 -1.45 1.93 10.39
C PRO A 187 -1.72 1.90 8.89
N LEU A 188 -1.90 3.09 8.28
CA LEU A 188 -2.07 3.27 6.85
C LEU A 188 -0.82 2.91 6.02
N LEU A 189 0.36 2.98 6.64
CA LEU A 189 1.67 2.73 6.02
C LEU A 189 2.35 1.48 6.58
N SER A 190 1.68 0.72 7.44
CA SER A 190 2.20 -0.48 8.09
C SER A 190 1.38 -1.71 7.71
N TYR A 191 1.94 -2.90 7.89
CA TYR A 191 1.18 -4.13 7.80
C TYR A 191 0.12 -4.16 8.92
N THR A 192 -1.07 -4.59 8.57
CA THR A 192 -2.19 -4.79 9.50
C THR A 192 -2.71 -6.19 9.27
N PRO A 193 -2.76 -7.06 10.29
CA PRO A 193 -3.32 -8.40 10.14
C PRO A 193 -4.82 -8.31 9.81
N GLY A 194 -5.24 -9.11 8.81
CA GLY A 194 -6.66 -9.28 8.50
C GLY A 194 -7.39 -10.04 9.62
N MET A 195 -8.69 -9.82 9.76
CA MET A 195 -9.53 -10.56 10.73
C MET A 195 -9.52 -12.09 10.49
N TYR A 196 -9.28 -12.50 9.24
CA TYR A 196 -9.18 -13.90 8.82
C TYR A 196 -7.74 -14.41 8.71
N ALA A 197 -6.75 -13.62 9.12
CA ALA A 197 -5.37 -14.07 9.11
C ALA A 197 -5.19 -15.20 10.16
N SER A 198 -4.47 -16.25 9.77
CA SER A 198 -4.10 -17.33 10.68
C SER A 198 -3.33 -16.77 11.88
N THR A 199 -3.72 -17.19 13.09
CA THR A 199 -3.02 -16.74 14.32
C THR A 199 -1.56 -17.18 14.27
N GLY A 200 -0.64 -16.24 14.50
CA GLY A 200 0.80 -16.52 14.46
C GLY A 200 1.40 -16.60 13.05
N PHE A 201 0.66 -16.22 12.01
CA PHE A 201 1.22 -16.07 10.68
C PHE A 201 2.35 -15.01 10.68
N ASN A 202 3.55 -15.43 10.24
CA ASN A 202 4.74 -14.58 10.30
C ASN A 202 5.21 -14.12 8.91
N GLY A 203 4.93 -14.88 7.84
CA GLY A 203 5.18 -14.50 6.45
C GLY A 203 6.60 -14.00 6.16
N THR A 204 7.51 -14.90 5.81
CA THR A 204 8.92 -14.54 5.57
C THR A 204 9.21 -13.92 4.19
N ALA A 205 8.27 -14.00 3.24
CA ALA A 205 8.47 -13.39 1.92
C ALA A 205 8.46 -11.85 2.00
N THR A 206 9.43 -11.22 1.32
CA THR A 206 9.46 -9.75 1.13
C THR A 206 8.94 -9.34 -0.24
N LEU A 207 8.89 -10.27 -1.19
CA LEU A 207 8.31 -10.09 -2.52
C LEU A 207 7.09 -11.01 -2.69
N CYS A 208 5.91 -10.41 -2.66
CA CYS A 208 4.64 -11.13 -2.64
C CYS A 208 3.89 -11.00 -3.98
N PRO A 209 3.32 -12.08 -4.53
CA PRO A 209 2.43 -11.99 -5.67
C PRO A 209 1.15 -11.21 -5.34
N TYR A 210 0.53 -10.58 -6.34
CA TYR A 210 -0.74 -9.88 -6.17
C TYR A 210 -1.70 -10.08 -7.34
N LYS A 211 -2.98 -9.79 -7.09
CA LYS A 211 -4.05 -9.65 -8.09
C LYS A 211 -4.69 -8.27 -8.04
N TYR A 212 -5.04 -7.71 -9.19
CA TYR A 212 -5.84 -6.50 -9.30
C TYR A 212 -7.34 -6.81 -9.13
N PHE A 213 -8.01 -5.97 -8.33
CA PHE A 213 -9.47 -6.02 -8.13
C PHE A 213 -10.19 -4.83 -8.77
N ALA A 214 -9.47 -3.75 -9.01
CA ALA A 214 -9.94 -2.62 -9.79
C ALA A 214 -8.78 -2.17 -10.68
N ASP A 215 -8.97 -2.35 -11.99
CA ASP A 215 -8.19 -1.71 -13.04
C ASP A 215 -9.18 -0.90 -13.89
N GLY A 216 -8.82 0.33 -14.24
CA GLY A 216 -9.64 1.17 -15.09
C GLY A 216 -10.18 2.43 -14.43
N LEU A 217 -9.46 3.52 -14.68
CA LEU A 217 -10.09 4.74 -15.20
C LEU A 217 -10.75 4.42 -16.56
N GLY A 218 -11.86 3.69 -16.55
CA GLY A 218 -12.75 3.67 -17.71
C GLY A 218 -13.29 5.08 -17.91
N LYS A 219 -13.16 5.65 -19.12
CA LYS A 219 -13.76 6.94 -19.47
C LYS A 219 -15.23 6.94 -19.04
N THR A 220 -15.58 7.75 -18.04
CA THR A 220 -16.92 8.34 -17.97
C THR A 220 -17.04 9.42 -19.02
#